data_AF-A0A9K3IK62-F1
#
_entry.id   AF-A0A9K3IK62-F1
#
_cell.length_a   1.000
_cell.length_b   1.000
_cell.length_c   1.000
_cell.angle_alpha   90.00
_cell.angle_beta   90.00
_cell.angle_gamma   90.00
#
_symmetry.space_group_name_H-M   'P 1'
#
loop_
_entity.id
_entity.type
_entity.pdbx_description
1 polymer ?
#
loop_
_entity_poly.entity_id
_entity_poly.type
_entity_poly.pdbx_seq_one_letter_code
_entity_poly.pdbx_strand_id
1 'polypeptide(L)'
;MLSFSLIKAGCPLNISGSNFTHAATICSDTESRASCCRYINALIAVSIARYANTGNNLGVSPELSDICLQAISQTLETHGMTKNATAFCGFGTRIPVNYECLGIKTVDKVRDVVKSV
;
A
#
# COMPACT_ATOMS: atom_id res chain seq x y z
N MET A 1 -4.39 18.55 14.30
CA MET A 1 -5.33 17.90 13.37
C MET A 1 -4.80 18.09 11.96
N LEU A 2 -3.98 17.16 11.45
CA LEU A 2 -3.54 17.18 10.06
C LEU A 2 -4.74 16.74 9.21
N SER A 3 -5.28 17.69 8.44
CA SER A 3 -6.47 17.53 7.62
C SER A 3 -6.25 16.49 6.51
N PHE A 4 -7.28 15.66 6.30
CA PHE A 4 -7.38 14.54 5.35
C PHE A 4 -6.78 14.78 3.94
N SER A 5 -6.72 16.05 3.51
CA SER A 5 -6.15 16.47 2.24
C SER A 5 -4.61 16.37 2.15
N LEU A 6 -3.89 16.48 3.27
CA LEU A 6 -2.41 16.40 3.28
C LEU A 6 -1.89 14.97 3.17
N ILE A 7 -2.60 13.98 3.74
CA ILE A 7 -2.25 12.56 3.61
C ILE A 7 -2.47 12.08 2.17
N LYS A 8 -3.52 12.58 1.50
CA LYS A 8 -3.79 12.34 0.08
C LYS A 8 -2.72 12.97 -0.85
N ALA A 9 -2.01 14.00 -0.39
CA ALA A 9 -0.96 14.65 -1.16
C ALA A 9 0.42 13.94 -1.05
N GLY A 10 0.62 13.10 -0.03
CA GLY A 10 1.91 12.42 0.21
C GLY A 10 2.02 11.03 -0.43
N CYS A 11 0.96 10.23 -0.43
CA CYS A 11 1.01 8.90 -1.02
C CYS A 11 0.57 8.89 -2.49
N PRO A 12 1.42 8.45 -3.44
CA PRO A 12 1.03 8.34 -4.84
C PRO A 12 0.12 7.14 -5.15
N LEU A 13 -0.01 6.18 -4.22
CA LEU A 13 -0.93 5.05 -4.36
C LEU A 13 -2.35 5.49 -4.00
N ASN A 14 -3.27 5.34 -4.96
CA ASN A 14 -4.66 5.74 -4.80
C ASN A 14 -5.61 4.58 -5.12
N ILE A 15 -6.31 4.11 -4.09
CA ILE A 15 -7.40 3.13 -4.20
C ILE A 15 -8.79 3.77 -4.17
N SER A 16 -8.89 5.10 -4.04
CA SER A 16 -10.16 5.85 -4.06
C SER A 16 -10.79 5.75 -5.45
N GLY A 17 -12.01 5.22 -5.53
CA GLY A 17 -12.68 4.88 -6.79
C GLY A 17 -12.85 3.38 -7.02
N SER A 18 -12.40 2.55 -6.09
CA SER A 18 -12.71 1.12 -6.06
C SER A 18 -14.13 0.87 -5.57
N ASN A 19 -14.73 -0.27 -5.92
CA ASN A 19 -16.00 -0.68 -5.33
C ASN A 19 -15.74 -1.23 -3.91
N PHE A 20 -15.81 -0.34 -2.93
CA PHE A 20 -15.61 -0.72 -1.53
C PHE A 20 -16.82 -1.41 -0.91
N THR A 21 -18.02 -1.24 -1.47
CA THR A 21 -19.25 -1.85 -0.93
C THR A 21 -19.17 -3.37 -0.90
N HIS A 22 -18.75 -3.99 -2.02
CA HIS A 22 -18.60 -5.45 -2.08
C HIS A 22 -17.52 -5.96 -1.11
N ALA A 23 -16.43 -5.20 -1.01
CA ALA A 23 -15.32 -5.51 -0.12
C ALA A 23 -15.72 -5.43 1.34
N ALA A 24 -16.46 -4.40 1.73
CA ALA A 24 -16.95 -4.21 3.09
C ALA A 24 -17.86 -5.37 3.51
N THR A 25 -18.73 -5.86 2.62
CA THR A 25 -19.54 -7.06 2.87
C THR A 25 -18.67 -8.28 3.14
N ILE A 26 -17.70 -8.58 2.25
CA ILE A 26 -16.79 -9.72 2.43
C ILE A 26 -15.92 -9.58 3.67
N CYS A 27 -15.49 -8.37 4.01
CA CYS A 27 -14.62 -8.11 5.16
C CYS A 27 -15.37 -8.04 6.50
N SER A 28 -16.69 -7.95 6.49
CA SER A 28 -17.51 -7.98 7.71
C SER A 28 -17.74 -9.39 8.25
N ASP A 29 -17.64 -10.41 7.41
CA ASP A 29 -17.72 -11.81 7.79
C ASP A 29 -16.32 -12.34 8.18
N THR A 30 -16.22 -12.88 9.39
CA THR A 30 -14.97 -13.39 9.97
C THR A 30 -14.50 -14.68 9.31
N GLU A 31 -15.40 -15.45 8.68
CA GLU A 31 -15.07 -16.69 7.96
C GLU A 31 -14.51 -16.40 6.56
N SER A 32 -14.91 -15.27 5.94
CA SER A 32 -14.43 -14.82 4.62
C SER A 32 -13.13 -14.02 4.68
N ARG A 33 -12.42 -14.08 5.79
CA ARG A 33 -11.15 -13.39 6.07
C ARG A 33 -10.12 -13.50 4.95
N ALA A 34 -9.92 -14.70 4.39
CA ALA A 34 -8.99 -14.92 3.28
C ALA A 34 -9.44 -14.22 1.98
N SER A 35 -10.74 -14.17 1.73
CA SER A 35 -11.32 -13.48 0.58
C SER A 35 -11.23 -11.95 0.74
N CYS A 36 -11.44 -11.43 1.96
CA CYS A 36 -11.20 -10.03 2.28
C CYS A 36 -9.76 -9.61 1.96
N CYS A 37 -8.76 -10.36 2.45
CA CYS A 37 -7.36 -10.03 2.19
C CYS A 37 -6.97 -10.15 0.72
N ARG A 38 -7.53 -11.12 -0.02
CA ARG A 38 -7.34 -11.20 -1.47
C ARG A 38 -7.86 -9.97 -2.18
N TYR A 39 -9.03 -9.47 -1.78
CA TYR A 39 -9.61 -8.26 -2.35
C TYR A 39 -8.75 -7.02 -2.07
N ILE A 40 -8.35 -6.82 -0.80
CA ILE A 40 -7.48 -5.69 -0.40
C ILE A 40 -6.16 -5.72 -1.17
N ASN A 41 -5.51 -6.89 -1.24
CA ASN A 41 -4.25 -7.05 -1.96
C ASN A 41 -4.43 -6.78 -3.47
N ALA A 42 -5.58 -7.14 -4.06
CA ALA A 42 -5.89 -6.82 -5.45
C ALA A 42 -6.05 -5.31 -5.67
N LEU A 43 -6.73 -4.59 -4.77
CA LEU A 43 -6.83 -3.12 -4.86
C LEU A 43 -5.46 -2.45 -4.85
N ILE A 44 -4.59 -2.90 -3.94
CA ILE A 44 -3.23 -2.37 -3.80
C ILE A 44 -2.41 -2.67 -5.05
N ALA A 45 -2.47 -3.90 -5.57
CA ALA A 45 -1.78 -4.27 -6.80
C ALA A 45 -2.24 -3.43 -8.01
N VAL A 46 -3.54 -3.18 -8.16
CA VAL A 46 -4.08 -2.31 -9.21
C VAL A 46 -3.58 -0.88 -9.04
N SER A 47 -3.55 -0.36 -7.81
CA SER A 47 -3.02 0.98 -7.54
C SER A 47 -1.54 1.10 -7.89
N ILE A 48 -0.72 0.09 -7.56
CA ILE A 48 0.71 0.05 -7.90
C ILE A 48 0.90 -0.01 -9.41
N ALA A 49 0.15 -0.85 -10.11
CA ALA A 49 0.22 -0.96 -11.56
C ALA A 49 -0.11 0.38 -12.24
N ARG A 50 -1.13 1.10 -11.76
CA ARG A 50 -1.48 2.45 -12.25
C ARG A 50 -0.36 3.44 -11.98
N TYR A 51 0.19 3.45 -10.77
CA TYR A 51 1.31 4.33 -10.42
C TYR A 51 2.54 4.08 -11.30
N ALA A 52 2.92 2.81 -11.49
CA ALA A 52 4.00 2.42 -12.38
C ALA A 52 3.75 2.85 -13.83
N ASN A 53 2.52 2.70 -14.33
CA ASN A 53 2.17 3.13 -15.69
C ASN A 53 2.26 4.66 -15.88
N THR A 54 1.96 5.46 -14.84
CA THR A 54 2.01 6.92 -14.93
C THR A 54 3.42 7.51 -14.75
N GLY A 55 4.26 6.89 -13.92
CA GLY A 55 5.54 7.47 -13.51
C GLY A 55 6.78 6.63 -13.84
N ASN A 56 6.62 5.46 -14.47
CA ASN A 56 7.66 4.46 -14.66
C ASN A 56 8.35 4.02 -13.33
N ASN A 57 7.65 4.19 -12.21
CA ASN A 57 8.13 3.86 -10.87
C ASN A 57 7.54 2.52 -10.42
N LEU A 58 8.39 1.52 -10.23
CA LEU A 58 7.97 0.18 -9.78
C LEU A 58 7.64 0.11 -8.28
N GLY A 59 7.89 1.19 -7.54
CA GLY A 59 7.62 1.30 -6.11
C GLY A 59 7.63 2.75 -5.62
N VAL A 60 7.06 2.96 -4.44
CA VAL A 60 7.08 4.25 -3.75
C VAL A 60 8.46 4.51 -3.14
N SER A 61 8.85 5.77 -2.93
CA SER A 61 10.11 6.03 -2.24
C SER A 61 10.04 5.61 -0.77
N PRO A 62 11.18 5.30 -0.11
CA PRO A 62 11.19 4.90 1.29
C PRO A 62 10.51 5.91 2.22
N GLU A 63 10.68 7.21 1.95
CA GLU A 63 10.11 8.32 2.74
C GLU A 63 8.58 8.37 2.66
N LEU A 64 8.01 7.82 1.58
CA LEU A 64 6.56 7.79 1.35
C LEU A 64 5.91 6.47 1.74
N SER A 65 6.70 5.43 2.06
CA SER A 65 6.18 4.09 2.36
C SER A 65 5.22 4.09 3.54
N ASP A 66 5.64 4.66 4.68
CA ASP A 66 4.80 4.73 5.90
C ASP A 66 3.57 5.62 5.69
N ILE A 67 3.72 6.71 4.95
CA ILE A 67 2.62 7.62 4.59
C ILE A 67 1.59 6.85 3.75
N CYS A 68 2.04 6.05 2.78
CA CYS A 68 1.16 5.23 1.97
C CYS A 68 0.45 4.15 2.75
N LEU A 69 1.16 3.49 3.67
CA LEU A 69 0.57 2.49 4.54
C LEU A 69 -0.54 3.10 5.40
N GLN A 70 -0.32 4.27 6.00
CA GLN A 70 -1.34 4.99 6.76
C GLN A 70 -2.52 5.45 5.89
N ALA A 71 -2.24 6.06 4.74
CA ALA A 71 -3.27 6.56 3.82
C ALA A 71 -4.21 5.45 3.33
N ILE A 72 -3.64 4.30 2.93
CA ILE A 72 -4.41 3.14 2.49
C ILE A 72 -5.21 2.56 3.66
N SER A 73 -4.58 2.38 4.83
CA SER A 73 -5.27 1.87 6.03
C SER A 73 -6.51 2.71 6.36
N GLN A 74 -6.34 4.04 6.40
CA GLN A 74 -7.43 4.96 6.68
C GLN A 74 -8.51 4.92 5.60
N THR A 75 -8.12 4.78 4.33
CA THR A 75 -9.08 4.65 3.21
C THR A 75 -9.91 3.37 3.36
N LEU A 76 -9.31 2.25 3.73
CA LEU A 76 -10.04 1.00 3.95
C LEU A 76 -11.00 1.12 5.15
N GLU A 77 -10.56 1.70 6.26
CA GLU A 77 -11.37 1.89 7.47
C GLU A 77 -12.58 2.81 7.23
N THR A 78 -12.38 3.92 6.52
CA THR A 78 -13.47 4.85 6.18
C THR A 78 -14.55 4.22 5.30
N HIS A 79 -14.21 3.16 4.58
CA HIS A 79 -15.17 2.38 3.77
C HIS A 79 -15.67 1.12 4.48
N GLY A 80 -15.52 1.03 5.81
CA GLY A 80 -16.10 -0.04 6.61
C GLY A 80 -15.34 -1.36 6.58
N MET A 81 -14.10 -1.38 6.07
CA MET A 81 -13.24 -2.55 6.25
C MET A 81 -12.68 -2.57 7.68
N THR A 82 -12.40 -3.78 8.19
CA THR A 82 -11.93 -4.00 9.56
C THR A 82 -10.71 -3.15 9.92
N LYS A 83 -10.76 -2.49 11.08
CA LYS A 83 -9.58 -1.90 11.73
C LYS A 83 -8.47 -2.96 11.81
N ASN A 84 -7.24 -2.55 11.56
CA ASN A 84 -6.06 -3.43 11.50
C ASN A 84 -5.99 -4.37 10.28
N ALA A 85 -6.74 -4.13 9.20
CA ALA A 85 -6.58 -4.88 7.95
C ALA A 85 -5.12 -4.90 7.45
N THR A 86 -4.34 -3.87 7.78
CA THR A 86 -2.90 -3.76 7.47
C THR A 86 -2.07 -4.83 8.16
N ALA A 87 -2.26 -5.01 9.47
CA ALA A 87 -1.59 -6.05 10.25
C ALA A 87 -2.12 -7.43 9.88
N PHE A 88 -3.44 -7.53 9.71
CA PHE A 88 -4.10 -8.81 9.53
C PHE A 88 -3.92 -9.40 8.12
N CYS A 89 -4.04 -8.57 7.07
CA CYS A 89 -3.83 -9.00 5.68
C CYS A 89 -2.39 -8.84 5.19
N GLY A 90 -1.51 -8.25 6.00
CA GLY A 90 -0.08 -8.10 5.70
C GLY A 90 0.21 -7.27 4.45
N PHE A 91 -0.70 -6.36 4.07
CA PHE A 91 -0.61 -5.68 2.79
C PHE A 91 0.51 -4.65 2.71
N GLY A 92 1.09 -4.24 3.84
CA GLY A 92 2.28 -3.37 3.85
C GLY A 92 3.44 -3.98 3.06
N THR A 93 3.64 -5.29 3.15
CA THR A 93 4.64 -6.04 2.37
C THR A 93 4.34 -6.09 0.86
N ARG A 94 3.14 -5.66 0.45
CA ARG A 94 2.69 -5.62 -0.94
C ARG A 94 2.85 -4.25 -1.57
N ILE A 95 3.26 -3.24 -0.80
CA ILE A 95 3.64 -1.92 -1.31
C ILE A 95 5.13 -1.96 -1.65
N PRO A 96 5.53 -2.07 -2.92
CA PRO A 96 6.93 -2.11 -3.30
C PRO A 96 7.56 -0.75 -2.98
N VAL A 97 8.71 -0.80 -2.34
CA VAL A 97 9.56 0.37 -2.10
C VAL A 97 10.65 0.37 -3.15
N ASN A 98 10.78 1.48 -3.88
CA ASN A 98 11.85 1.67 -4.84
C ASN A 98 13.04 2.29 -4.11
N TYR A 99 13.99 1.45 -3.75
CA TYR A 99 15.31 1.92 -3.34
C TYR A 99 16.10 2.28 -4.59
N GLU A 100 16.87 3.37 -4.56
CA GLU A 100 17.79 3.72 -5.64
C GLU A 100 18.91 2.66 -5.75
N CYS A 101 18.61 1.53 -6.39
CA CYS A 101 19.59 0.50 -6.75
C CYS A 101 20.26 0.81 -8.11
N LEU A 102 19.66 1.72 -8.89
CA LEU A 102 20.19 2.19 -10.16
C LEU A 102 21.55 2.88 -9.95
N GLY A 103 22.62 2.28 -10.49
CA GLY A 103 23.99 2.78 -10.36
C GLY A 103 24.79 2.18 -9.20
N ILE A 104 24.16 1.37 -8.33
CA ILE A 104 24.89 0.58 -7.34
C ILE A 104 25.53 -0.63 -8.04
N LYS A 105 26.86 -0.58 -8.21
CA LYS A 105 27.63 -1.64 -8.87
C LYS A 105 28.42 -2.52 -7.89
N THR A 106 28.45 -2.18 -6.62
CA THR A 106 29.29 -2.86 -5.62
C THR A 106 28.45 -3.57 -4.56
N VAL A 107 28.84 -4.80 -4.24
CA VAL A 107 28.15 -5.69 -3.31
C VAL A 107 28.04 -5.08 -1.90
N ASP A 108 29.04 -4.31 -1.47
CA ASP A 108 29.04 -3.67 -0.17
C ASP A 108 27.90 -2.64 -0.04
N LYS A 109 27.68 -1.83 -1.08
CA LYS A 109 26.58 -0.86 -1.12
C LYS A 109 25.22 -1.53 -1.19
N VAL A 110 25.09 -2.65 -1.91
CA VAL A 110 23.86 -3.45 -1.91
C VAL A 110 23.58 -3.99 -0.50
N ARG A 111 24.60 -4.48 0.20
CA ARG A 111 24.46 -4.99 1.58
C ARG A 111 23.98 -3.91 2.55
N ASP A 112 24.40 -2.66 2.40
CA ASP A 112 23.98 -1.57 3.27
C ASP A 112 22.51 -1.17 3.03
N VAL A 113 22.04 -1.24 1.79
CA VAL A 113 20.60 -1.07 1.45
C VAL A 113 19.79 -2.21 2.05
N VAL A 114 20.21 -3.47 1.87
CA VAL A 114 19.47 -4.65 2.37
C VAL A 114 19.40 -4.69 3.90
N LYS A 115 20.42 -4.22 4.61
CA LYS A 115 20.41 -4.13 6.08
C LYS A 115 19.46 -3.07 6.64
N SER A 116 19.02 -2.15 5.79
CA SER A 116 18.13 -1.05 6.16
C SER A 116 16.65 -1.39 5.91
N VAL A 117 16.36 -2.60 5.42
CA VAL A 117 15.03 -3.21 5.21
C VAL A 117 14.76 -4.23 6.29
#